data_AF-A0A7J6QYP1-F1
#
_entry.id   AF-A0A7J6QYP1-F1
#
_cell.length_a   1.000
_cell.length_b   1.000
_cell.length_c   1.000
_cell.angle_alpha   90.00
_cell.angle_beta   90.00
_cell.angle_gamma   90.00
#
_symmetry.space_group_name_H-M   'P 1'
#
loop_
_entity.id
_entity.type
_entity.pdbx_description
1 polymer ?
#
loop_
_entity_poly.entity_id
_entity_poly.type
_entity_poly.pdbx_seq_one_letter_code
_entity_poly.pdbx_strand_id
1 'polypeptide(L)'
;DLFDGLAHFLRTNITTLRFLESLTYASEFWPCGWAVAATTLMSMEQQSLLSSEEEWQILHTFYHHVANYASAAHETKPREINELYTRVNYLRNMATKHLSTTINQYPSMLSEVDIVLPYCGEDVTWLLDMLNTTNSQEVIRDRIIQSSVSLWIYNKCPDRVAATRSAEGLRERLLHVLKDVTVIPSYDWIRGDECTGYLHFLTQQYDHYARWTLFIHPDSPEHMPKVNIIMDVMKWAATGLLEALHPRLRFAHLSHNFLSPFWARADRYRTAFKELYSDVMNIQLRMAPEAAELSTYCCTQLLVQDDALRVRSFDYYERLYNRTNSVEIYKVITRPFEVVIQVDGE
;
A
#
# COMPACT_ATOMS: atom_id res chain seq x y z
N ASP A 1 -0.80 18.96 -25.33
CA ASP A 1 0.05 20.15 -25.05
C ASP A 1 0.17 20.49 -23.56
N LEU A 2 -0.83 21.09 -22.90
CA LEU A 2 -0.72 21.44 -21.45
C LEU A 2 -0.62 20.20 -20.55
N PHE A 3 -1.40 19.15 -20.85
CA PHE A 3 -1.37 17.87 -20.13
C PHE A 3 -0.08 17.08 -20.37
N ASP A 4 0.42 17.08 -21.61
CA ASP A 4 1.70 16.45 -21.94
C ASP A 4 2.85 17.19 -21.25
N GLY A 5 2.80 18.52 -21.21
CA GLY A 5 3.77 19.35 -20.50
C GLY A 5 3.73 19.15 -18.98
N LEU A 6 2.55 19.03 -18.37
CA LEU A 6 2.42 18.77 -16.93
C LEU A 6 2.79 17.33 -16.56
N ALA A 7 2.35 16.34 -17.34
CA ALA A 7 2.74 14.94 -17.15
C ALA A 7 4.24 14.76 -17.36
N HIS A 8 4.84 15.45 -18.33
CA HIS A 8 6.28 15.51 -18.55
C HIS A 8 6.98 16.16 -17.36
N PHE A 9 6.57 17.36 -16.94
CA PHE A 9 7.13 18.06 -15.78
C PHE A 9 7.05 17.24 -14.48
N LEU A 10 5.90 16.61 -14.22
CA LEU A 10 5.69 15.74 -13.05
C LEU A 10 6.55 14.47 -13.15
N ARG A 11 6.64 13.82 -14.32
CA ARG A 11 7.54 12.67 -14.54
C ARG A 11 8.99 13.05 -14.28
N THR A 12 9.48 14.16 -14.85
CA THR A 12 10.88 14.57 -14.75
C THR A 12 11.26 14.99 -13.31
N ASN A 13 10.40 15.75 -12.63
CA ASN A 13 10.68 16.24 -11.28
C ASN A 13 10.36 15.23 -10.16
N ILE A 14 9.34 14.38 -10.30
CA ILE A 14 8.96 13.42 -9.25
C ILE A 14 9.76 12.11 -9.36
N THR A 15 10.20 11.71 -10.55
CA THR A 15 11.20 10.63 -10.68
C THR A 15 12.51 11.02 -9.98
N THR A 16 12.88 12.29 -10.07
CA THR A 16 13.99 12.88 -9.30
C THR A 16 13.72 12.81 -7.80
N LEU A 17 12.50 13.12 -7.32
CA LEU A 17 12.13 13.01 -5.90
C LEU A 17 12.16 11.57 -5.36
N ARG A 18 11.64 10.58 -6.12
CA ARG A 18 11.66 9.16 -5.71
C ARG A 18 13.06 8.57 -5.66
N PHE A 19 13.93 8.95 -6.59
CA PHE A 19 15.35 8.60 -6.54
C PHE A 19 16.00 9.15 -5.26
N LEU A 20 15.63 10.36 -4.85
CA LEU A 20 16.18 11.01 -3.66
C LEU A 20 15.61 10.47 -2.35
N GLU A 21 14.32 10.10 -2.31
CA GLU A 21 13.74 9.34 -1.20
C GLU A 21 14.37 7.94 -1.10
N SER A 22 14.59 7.27 -2.22
CA SER A 22 15.29 5.97 -2.27
C SER A 22 16.75 6.09 -1.81
N LEU A 23 17.43 7.20 -2.08
CA LEU A 23 18.79 7.49 -1.59
C LEU A 23 18.82 7.83 -0.10
N THR A 24 17.83 8.58 0.40
CA THR A 24 17.68 8.88 1.83
C THR A 24 17.42 7.57 2.60
N TYR A 25 16.57 6.70 2.02
CA TYR A 25 16.28 5.37 2.54
C TYR A 25 17.48 4.40 2.42
N ALA A 26 18.23 4.45 1.32
CA ALA A 26 19.45 3.66 1.11
C ALA A 26 20.61 4.08 2.04
N SER A 27 20.65 5.35 2.46
CA SER A 27 21.63 5.85 3.42
C SER A 27 21.40 5.33 4.85
N GLU A 28 20.17 4.92 5.18
CA GLU A 28 19.82 4.29 6.46
C GLU A 28 19.99 2.75 6.42
N PHE A 29 19.96 2.11 5.23
CA PHE A 29 20.02 0.65 5.07
C PHE A 29 20.94 0.19 3.92
N TRP A 30 22.16 -0.19 4.26
CA TRP A 30 23.14 -0.92 3.43
C TRP A 30 22.62 -2.36 3.13
N PRO A 31 22.82 -3.02 1.96
CA PRO A 31 23.14 -2.61 0.58
C PRO A 31 21.91 -2.58 -0.36
N CYS A 32 20.70 -2.87 0.13
CA CYS A 32 19.53 -3.12 -0.71
C CYS A 32 18.95 -1.86 -1.37
N GLY A 33 19.12 -0.67 -0.75
CA GLY A 33 18.63 0.59 -1.29
C GLY A 33 19.33 1.02 -2.60
N TRP A 34 20.60 0.65 -2.75
CA TRP A 34 21.38 0.93 -3.97
C TRP A 34 20.91 0.09 -5.17
N ALA A 35 20.45 -1.14 -4.94
CA ALA A 35 19.88 -1.97 -5.99
C ALA A 35 18.55 -1.40 -6.53
N VAL A 36 17.70 -0.84 -5.65
CA VAL A 36 16.44 -0.18 -6.06
C VAL A 36 16.71 1.10 -6.85
N ALA A 37 17.68 1.90 -6.42
CA ALA A 37 18.14 3.07 -7.17
C ALA A 37 18.70 2.68 -8.55
N ALA A 38 19.55 1.65 -8.63
CA ALA A 38 20.10 1.14 -9.89
C ALA A 38 19.03 0.58 -10.83
N THR A 39 18.02 -0.13 -10.31
CA THR A 39 16.92 -0.68 -11.13
C THR A 39 16.02 0.44 -11.67
N THR A 40 15.77 1.48 -10.86
CA THR A 40 15.05 2.69 -11.28
C THR A 40 15.84 3.43 -12.37
N LEU A 41 17.16 3.52 -12.23
CA LEU A 41 18.08 4.11 -13.20
C LEU A 41 18.13 3.37 -14.54
N MET A 42 18.20 2.03 -14.53
CA MET A 42 18.19 1.22 -15.78
C MET A 42 16.88 1.34 -16.55
N SER A 43 15.77 1.68 -15.88
CA SER A 43 14.49 1.95 -16.54
C SER A 43 14.43 3.32 -17.23
N MET A 44 15.25 4.28 -16.78
CA MET A 44 15.32 5.65 -17.33
C MET A 44 16.18 5.74 -18.59
N GLU A 45 17.25 4.94 -18.69
CA GLU A 45 18.13 4.88 -19.87
C GLU A 45 17.40 4.37 -21.14
N GLN A 46 16.29 3.65 -20.98
CA GLN A 46 15.48 3.12 -22.08
C GLN A 46 14.39 4.07 -22.60
N GLN A 47 14.19 5.28 -22.05
CA GLN A 47 13.13 6.20 -22.50
C GLN A 47 13.65 7.59 -22.89
N SER A 48 13.72 7.83 -24.20
CA SER A 48 14.10 9.08 -24.87
C SER A 48 13.01 10.16 -24.82
N LEU A 49 12.70 10.71 -23.63
CA LEU A 49 11.51 11.56 -23.44
C LEU A 49 11.77 13.00 -22.97
N LEU A 50 12.96 13.57 -23.16
CA LEU A 50 13.23 14.99 -22.81
C LEU A 50 13.09 15.88 -24.05
N SER A 51 12.19 16.88 -23.99
CA SER A 51 11.82 17.74 -25.12
C SER A 51 12.75 18.93 -25.35
N SER A 52 13.64 19.25 -24.42
CA SER A 52 14.63 20.32 -24.58
C SER A 52 16.02 19.93 -24.08
N GLU A 53 17.04 20.45 -24.75
CA GLU A 53 18.45 20.22 -24.42
C GLU A 53 18.82 20.79 -23.04
N GLU A 54 18.12 21.84 -22.60
CA GLU A 54 18.29 22.45 -21.28
C GLU A 54 17.75 21.55 -20.15
N GLU A 55 16.59 20.92 -20.34
CA GLU A 55 16.04 19.93 -19.39
C GLU A 55 16.92 18.67 -19.33
N TRP A 56 17.46 18.24 -20.47
CA TRP A 56 18.44 17.15 -20.52
C TRP A 56 19.73 17.52 -19.80
N GLN A 57 20.26 18.73 -19.97
CA GLN A 57 21.45 19.19 -19.26
C GLN A 57 21.22 19.33 -17.75
N ILE A 58 20.05 19.79 -17.30
CA ILE A 58 19.70 19.87 -15.87
C ILE A 58 19.60 18.48 -15.26
N LEU A 59 18.90 17.55 -15.92
CA LEU A 59 18.76 16.17 -15.43
C LEU A 59 20.09 15.43 -15.47
N HIS A 60 20.89 15.61 -16.53
CA HIS A 60 22.20 15.01 -16.71
C HIS A 60 23.24 15.56 -15.72
N THR A 61 23.21 16.87 -15.42
CA THR A 61 24.08 17.50 -14.40
C THR A 61 23.70 17.01 -13.00
N PHE A 62 22.40 16.93 -12.71
CA PHE A 62 21.88 16.38 -11.47
C PHE A 62 22.23 14.90 -11.31
N TYR A 63 22.07 14.10 -12.38
CA TYR A 63 22.47 12.71 -12.47
C TYR A 63 23.96 12.51 -12.23
N HIS A 64 24.82 13.29 -12.88
CA HIS A 64 26.27 13.22 -12.65
C HIS A 64 26.63 13.55 -11.20
N HIS A 65 25.95 14.53 -10.59
CA HIS A 65 26.18 14.85 -9.18
C HIS A 65 25.79 13.69 -8.28
N VAL A 66 24.63 13.07 -8.49
CA VAL A 66 24.16 11.99 -7.63
C VAL A 66 24.87 10.66 -7.89
N ALA A 67 25.27 10.36 -9.13
CA ALA A 67 26.08 9.17 -9.44
C ALA A 67 27.51 9.29 -8.90
N ASN A 68 28.13 10.48 -9.01
CA ASN A 68 29.41 10.76 -8.37
C ASN A 68 29.28 10.73 -6.84
N TYR A 69 28.16 11.18 -6.29
CA TYR A 69 27.84 11.13 -4.86
C TYR A 69 27.64 9.71 -4.34
N ALA A 70 26.92 8.87 -5.08
CA ALA A 70 26.75 7.44 -4.80
C ALA A 70 28.07 6.68 -4.77
N SER A 71 28.96 7.04 -5.69
CA SER A 71 30.31 6.50 -5.79
C SER A 71 31.23 7.02 -4.67
N ALA A 72 30.93 8.19 -4.10
CA ALA A 72 31.70 8.87 -3.04
C ALA A 72 31.07 8.74 -1.63
N ALA A 73 29.92 8.07 -1.50
CA ALA A 73 29.12 7.98 -0.26
C ALA A 73 29.81 7.23 0.90
N HIS A 74 31.04 6.77 0.70
CA HIS A 74 31.91 6.35 1.80
C HIS A 74 32.50 7.53 2.60
N GLU A 75 32.46 8.79 2.09
CA GLU A 75 33.20 9.92 2.69
C GLU A 75 32.47 11.29 2.71
N THR A 76 31.20 11.38 2.27
CA THR A 76 30.51 12.68 2.12
C THR A 76 30.03 13.31 3.43
N LYS A 77 30.13 14.64 3.51
CA LYS A 77 29.86 15.45 4.72
C LYS A 77 28.34 15.70 4.91
N PRO A 78 27.81 15.69 6.16
CA PRO A 78 26.38 15.90 6.48
C PRO A 78 25.70 17.13 5.86
N ARG A 79 26.46 18.16 5.50
CA ARG A 79 25.94 19.40 4.90
C ARG A 79 25.35 19.19 3.49
N GLU A 80 25.99 18.36 2.67
CA GLU A 80 25.55 18.10 1.29
C GLU A 80 24.25 17.29 1.26
N ILE A 81 24.07 16.38 2.22
CA ILE A 81 22.80 15.64 2.44
C ILE A 81 21.66 16.62 2.74
N ASN A 82 21.89 17.58 3.65
CA ASN A 82 20.87 18.56 4.02
C ASN A 82 20.50 19.49 2.85
N GLU A 83 21.47 19.91 2.02
CA GLU A 83 21.20 20.72 0.84
C GLU A 83 20.37 19.95 -0.20
N LEU A 84 20.68 18.66 -0.41
CA LEU A 84 19.91 17.78 -1.27
C LEU A 84 18.48 17.59 -0.76
N TYR A 85 18.32 17.29 0.53
CA TYR A 85 17.02 17.14 1.18
C TYR A 85 16.19 18.43 1.09
N THR A 86 16.82 19.59 1.23
CA THR A 86 16.16 20.89 1.07
C THR A 86 15.64 21.07 -0.36
N ARG A 87 16.43 20.70 -1.37
CA ARG A 87 16.06 20.82 -2.78
C ARG A 87 14.95 19.85 -3.19
N VAL A 88 14.99 18.62 -2.67
CA VAL A 88 13.89 17.64 -2.76
C VAL A 88 12.60 18.23 -2.22
N ASN A 89 12.63 18.73 -0.99
CA ASN A 89 11.44 19.31 -0.37
C ASN A 89 10.91 20.52 -1.15
N TYR A 90 11.78 21.35 -1.70
CA TYR A 90 11.38 22.46 -2.57
C TYR A 90 10.62 21.98 -3.81
N LEU A 91 11.18 21.02 -4.56
CA LEU A 91 10.55 20.46 -5.76
C LEU A 91 9.21 19.79 -5.41
N ARG A 92 9.15 19.05 -4.30
CA ARG A 92 7.92 18.43 -3.78
C ARG A 92 6.84 19.47 -3.49
N ASN A 93 7.20 20.58 -2.83
CA ASN A 93 6.28 21.66 -2.51
C ASN A 93 5.78 22.37 -3.76
N MET A 94 6.65 22.61 -4.74
CA MET A 94 6.27 23.22 -6.02
C MET A 94 5.31 22.33 -6.81
N ALA A 95 5.60 21.02 -6.92
CA ALA A 95 4.73 20.05 -7.57
C ALA A 95 3.36 19.98 -6.86
N THR A 96 3.35 19.92 -5.53
CA THR A 96 2.11 19.96 -4.72
C THR A 96 1.28 21.21 -5.03
N LYS A 97 1.90 22.39 -5.10
CA LYS A 97 1.21 23.66 -5.39
C LYS A 97 0.61 23.68 -6.80
N HIS A 98 1.33 23.17 -7.79
CA HIS A 98 0.84 23.12 -9.16
C HIS A 98 -0.31 22.12 -9.33
N LEU A 99 -0.16 20.93 -8.74
CA LEU A 99 -1.18 19.89 -8.69
C LEU A 99 -2.46 20.43 -8.03
N SER A 100 -2.31 21.13 -6.92
CA SER A 100 -3.39 21.78 -6.18
C SER A 100 -4.16 22.81 -7.03
N THR A 101 -3.45 23.64 -7.79
CA THR A 101 -4.08 24.59 -8.74
C THR A 101 -4.86 23.85 -9.83
N THR A 102 -4.27 22.79 -10.38
CA THR A 102 -4.87 21.98 -11.45
C THR A 102 -6.13 21.27 -10.99
N ILE A 103 -6.10 20.68 -9.79
CA ILE A 103 -7.24 19.96 -9.21
C ILE A 103 -8.42 20.91 -8.95
N ASN A 104 -8.16 22.12 -8.45
CA ASN A 104 -9.22 23.11 -8.25
C ASN A 104 -9.87 23.54 -9.57
N GLN A 105 -9.13 23.48 -10.68
CA GLN A 105 -9.65 23.81 -12.01
C GLN A 105 -10.36 22.62 -12.67
N TYR A 106 -9.93 21.39 -12.38
CA TYR A 106 -10.40 20.17 -13.04
C TYR A 106 -10.72 19.04 -12.03
N PRO A 107 -11.75 19.20 -11.19
CA PRO A 107 -12.10 18.20 -10.19
C PRO A 107 -12.51 16.85 -10.79
N SER A 108 -12.96 16.81 -12.05
CA SER A 108 -13.28 15.58 -12.78
C SER A 108 -12.07 14.70 -13.11
N MET A 109 -10.84 15.18 -12.85
CA MET A 109 -9.62 14.42 -13.06
C MET A 109 -9.19 13.60 -11.84
N LEU A 110 -9.86 13.78 -10.70
CA LEU A 110 -9.56 13.00 -9.52
C LEU A 110 -9.94 11.54 -9.75
N SER A 111 -9.07 10.65 -9.29
CA SER A 111 -9.29 9.22 -9.30
C SER A 111 -9.88 8.81 -7.96
N GLU A 112 -10.91 7.98 -7.99
CA GLU A 112 -11.46 7.43 -6.75
C GLU A 112 -10.45 6.45 -6.13
N VAL A 113 -10.41 6.44 -4.79
CA VAL A 113 -9.57 5.54 -4.00
C VAL A 113 -10.44 4.90 -2.92
N ASP A 114 -10.44 3.57 -2.87
CA ASP A 114 -11.03 2.82 -1.77
C ASP A 114 -9.96 2.47 -0.73
N ILE A 115 -10.25 2.68 0.55
CA ILE A 115 -9.50 2.09 1.66
C ILE A 115 -10.31 0.93 2.20
N VAL A 116 -9.69 -0.23 2.36
CA VAL A 116 -10.33 -1.43 2.92
C VAL A 116 -9.67 -1.76 4.26
N LEU A 117 -10.45 -1.71 5.33
CA LEU A 117 -10.00 -1.89 6.71
C LEU A 117 -10.82 -2.97 7.42
N PRO A 118 -10.31 -4.22 7.52
CA PRO A 118 -10.84 -5.23 8.42
C PRO A 118 -10.62 -4.78 9.87
N TYR A 119 -11.68 -4.81 10.69
CA TYR A 119 -11.68 -4.19 12.02
C TYR A 119 -12.45 -5.02 13.05
N CYS A 120 -11.91 -5.22 14.25
CA CYS A 120 -12.51 -5.91 15.40
C CYS A 120 -12.28 -5.11 16.72
N GLY A 121 -12.10 -3.79 16.66
CA GLY A 121 -11.89 -2.96 17.85
C GLY A 121 -10.42 -2.68 18.16
N GLU A 122 -9.52 -2.88 17.20
CA GLU A 122 -8.11 -2.50 17.30
C GLU A 122 -7.95 -0.97 17.44
N ASP A 123 -6.77 -0.53 17.90
CA ASP A 123 -6.44 0.89 18.00
C ASP A 123 -6.04 1.47 16.63
N VAL A 124 -6.96 2.22 16.03
CA VAL A 124 -6.77 2.92 14.75
C VAL A 124 -6.67 4.43 14.94
N THR A 125 -6.27 4.90 16.13
CA THR A 125 -6.00 6.33 16.38
C THR A 125 -4.99 6.91 15.41
N TRP A 126 -4.00 6.12 14.99
CA TRP A 126 -3.03 6.51 13.97
C TRP A 126 -3.67 6.94 12.64
N LEU A 127 -4.76 6.27 12.22
CA LEU A 127 -5.46 6.58 10.97
C LEU A 127 -6.18 7.92 11.10
N LEU A 128 -6.79 8.16 12.26
CA LEU A 128 -7.42 9.42 12.61
C LEU A 128 -6.40 10.54 12.69
N ASP A 129 -5.27 10.34 13.36
CA ASP A 129 -4.21 11.35 13.50
C ASP A 129 -3.60 11.69 12.15
N MET A 130 -3.37 10.68 11.31
CA MET A 130 -2.87 10.84 9.94
C MET A 130 -3.86 11.62 9.07
N LEU A 131 -5.17 11.34 9.17
CA LEU A 131 -6.20 12.04 8.39
C LEU A 131 -6.53 13.43 8.95
N ASN A 132 -6.39 13.64 10.27
CA ASN A 132 -6.68 14.90 10.95
C ASN A 132 -5.47 15.83 11.07
N THR A 133 -4.30 15.47 10.52
CA THR A 133 -3.11 16.34 10.59
C THR A 133 -3.30 17.56 9.68
N THR A 134 -4.12 18.51 10.12
CA THR A 134 -4.37 19.80 9.49
C THR A 134 -3.19 20.72 9.73
N ASN A 135 -2.16 20.62 8.89
CA ASN A 135 -1.28 21.77 8.69
C ASN A 135 -2.05 22.79 7.85
N SER A 136 -2.08 24.06 8.27
CA SER A 136 -2.89 25.14 7.67
C SER A 136 -2.60 25.43 6.19
N GLN A 137 -1.54 24.86 5.61
CA GLN A 137 -1.27 24.87 4.16
C GLN A 137 -1.96 23.73 3.38
N GLU A 138 -2.73 22.88 4.05
CA GLU A 138 -3.33 21.64 3.50
C GLU A 138 -4.83 21.74 3.17
N VAL A 139 -5.47 22.91 3.24
CA VAL A 139 -6.92 23.05 2.96
C VAL A 139 -7.35 22.44 1.60
N ILE A 140 -6.48 22.48 0.60
CA ILE A 140 -6.76 21.88 -0.72
C ILE A 140 -6.54 20.36 -0.69
N ARG A 141 -5.64 19.86 0.16
CA ARG A 141 -5.43 18.43 0.37
C ARG A 141 -6.66 17.80 1.04
N ASP A 142 -7.27 18.50 2.00
CA ASP A 142 -8.50 18.03 2.65
C ASP A 142 -9.61 17.82 1.62
N ARG A 143 -9.75 18.72 0.63
CA ARG A 143 -10.76 18.58 -0.43
C ARG A 143 -10.53 17.39 -1.36
N ILE A 144 -9.27 17.06 -1.69
CA ILE A 144 -8.96 15.90 -2.54
C ILE A 144 -9.42 14.62 -1.84
N ILE A 145 -9.02 14.47 -0.58
CA ILE A 145 -9.36 13.29 0.22
C ILE A 145 -10.89 13.21 0.41
N GLN A 146 -11.52 14.31 0.83
CA GLN A 146 -12.97 14.41 1.01
C GLN A 146 -13.79 14.15 -0.27
N SER A 147 -13.22 14.31 -1.47
CA SER A 147 -13.95 14.11 -2.72
C SER A 147 -13.65 12.78 -3.41
N SER A 148 -12.56 12.11 -3.04
CA SER A 148 -12.02 11.00 -3.83
C SER A 148 -11.81 9.72 -3.03
N VAL A 149 -11.74 9.80 -1.70
CA VAL A 149 -11.36 8.65 -0.85
C VAL A 149 -12.55 8.14 -0.07
N SER A 150 -12.91 6.88 -0.31
CA SER A 150 -13.91 6.14 0.46
C SER A 150 -13.24 5.16 1.41
N LEU A 151 -13.81 4.94 2.59
CA LEU A 151 -13.35 3.95 3.55
C LEU A 151 -14.41 2.86 3.78
N TRP A 152 -13.99 1.61 3.62
CA TRP A 152 -14.79 0.42 3.84
C TRP A 152 -14.29 -0.32 5.08
N ILE A 153 -15.04 -0.24 6.17
CA ILE A 153 -14.74 -0.88 7.44
C ILE A 153 -15.46 -2.23 7.48
N TYR A 154 -14.72 -3.33 7.35
CA TYR A 154 -15.27 -4.68 7.48
C TYR A 154 -15.16 -5.11 8.94
N ASN A 155 -16.24 -4.94 9.70
CA ASN A 155 -16.31 -5.32 11.11
C ASN A 155 -16.28 -6.85 11.25
N LYS A 156 -15.10 -7.42 11.57
CA LYS A 156 -14.85 -8.86 11.74
C LYS A 156 -15.58 -9.47 12.94
N CYS A 157 -16.01 -8.62 13.88
CA CYS A 157 -16.58 -9.04 15.16
C CYS A 157 -17.96 -8.42 15.41
N PRO A 158 -18.94 -8.58 14.49
CA PRO A 158 -20.22 -7.87 14.55
C PRO A 158 -21.06 -8.24 15.77
N ASP A 159 -20.88 -9.47 16.29
CA ASP A 159 -21.57 -9.96 17.50
C ASP A 159 -21.01 -9.35 18.80
N ARG A 160 -19.83 -8.71 18.73
CA ARG A 160 -19.26 -7.97 19.86
C ARG A 160 -19.78 -6.54 19.81
N VAL A 161 -20.76 -6.23 20.66
CA VAL A 161 -21.35 -4.89 20.79
C VAL A 161 -20.30 -3.78 20.90
N ALA A 162 -19.20 -4.02 21.61
CA ALA A 162 -18.09 -3.07 21.73
C ALA A 162 -17.37 -2.82 20.40
N ALA A 163 -17.08 -3.86 19.61
CA ALA A 163 -16.43 -3.73 18.31
C ALA A 163 -17.33 -2.98 17.31
N THR A 164 -18.62 -3.31 17.27
CA THR A 164 -19.61 -2.61 16.43
C THR A 164 -19.75 -1.14 16.80
N ARG A 165 -19.85 -0.81 18.09
CA ARG A 165 -19.87 0.60 18.54
C ARG A 165 -18.57 1.32 18.19
N SER A 166 -17.43 0.65 18.28
CA SER A 166 -16.14 1.24 17.92
C SER A 166 -16.05 1.52 16.42
N ALA A 167 -16.53 0.60 15.57
CA ALA A 167 -16.56 0.77 14.12
C ALA A 167 -17.48 1.94 13.69
N GLU A 168 -18.68 2.04 14.28
CA GLU A 168 -19.59 3.16 14.01
C GLU A 168 -19.03 4.49 14.54
N GLY A 169 -18.40 4.49 15.73
CA GLY A 169 -17.74 5.68 16.26
C GLY A 169 -16.57 6.15 15.38
N LEU A 170 -15.82 5.21 14.79
CA LEU A 170 -14.79 5.51 13.81
C LEU A 170 -15.39 6.13 12.55
N ARG A 171 -16.49 5.56 12.05
CA ARG A 171 -17.23 6.09 10.89
C ARG A 171 -17.67 7.54 11.13
N GLU A 172 -18.36 7.83 12.24
CA GLU A 172 -18.81 9.18 12.57
C GLU A 172 -17.65 10.20 12.58
N ARG A 173 -16.49 9.78 13.11
CA ARG A 173 -15.29 10.62 13.16
C ARG A 173 -14.60 10.81 11.81
N LEU A 174 -14.81 9.93 10.84
CA LEU A 174 -14.12 10.01 9.53
C LEU A 174 -15.01 10.56 8.41
N LEU A 175 -16.34 10.56 8.58
CA LEU A 175 -17.30 11.08 7.59
C LEU A 175 -17.09 12.55 7.20
N HIS A 176 -16.42 13.36 8.03
CA HIS A 176 -16.12 14.76 7.71
C HIS A 176 -14.77 14.96 6.99
N VAL A 177 -13.95 13.91 6.89
CA VAL A 177 -12.62 13.94 6.27
C VAL A 177 -12.57 13.12 4.98
N LEU A 178 -13.42 12.10 4.86
CA LEU A 178 -13.48 11.20 3.71
C LEU A 178 -14.74 11.45 2.88
N LYS A 179 -14.74 10.97 1.63
CA LYS A 179 -15.89 11.04 0.71
C LYS A 179 -17.07 10.21 1.23
N ASP A 180 -16.76 8.98 1.63
CA ASP A 180 -17.72 8.06 2.22
C ASP A 180 -17.03 7.17 3.26
N VAL A 181 -17.79 6.75 4.27
CA VAL A 181 -17.33 5.77 5.26
C VAL A 181 -18.46 4.78 5.53
N THR A 182 -18.23 3.55 5.09
CA THR A 182 -19.21 2.47 5.14
C THR A 182 -18.72 1.36 6.08
N VAL A 183 -19.56 0.97 7.04
CA VAL A 183 -19.30 -0.14 7.96
C VAL A 183 -20.12 -1.34 7.52
N ILE A 184 -19.45 -2.46 7.27
CA ILE A 184 -20.07 -3.70 6.80
C ILE A 184 -19.79 -4.79 7.83
N PRO A 185 -20.81 -5.50 8.35
CA PRO A 185 -20.57 -6.68 9.17
C PRO A 185 -19.93 -7.76 8.31
N SER A 186 -18.76 -8.24 8.74
CA SER A 186 -18.07 -9.36 8.09
C SER A 186 -17.94 -10.47 9.11
N TYR A 187 -18.76 -11.50 8.96
CA TYR A 187 -18.73 -12.64 9.87
C TYR A 187 -17.50 -13.50 9.59
N ASP A 188 -16.45 -13.30 10.38
CA ASP A 188 -15.30 -14.18 10.41
C ASP A 188 -15.34 -15.04 11.68
N TRP A 189 -16.28 -15.98 11.71
CA TRP A 189 -16.51 -16.83 12.89
C TRP A 189 -15.38 -17.83 13.14
N ILE A 190 -14.44 -17.97 12.19
CA ILE A 190 -13.55 -19.13 12.11
C ILE A 190 -12.07 -18.75 12.15
N ARG A 191 -11.61 -17.76 11.37
CA ARG A 191 -10.18 -17.35 11.32
C ARG A 191 -9.92 -16.07 12.12
N GLY A 192 -10.86 -15.14 12.11
CA GLY A 192 -10.75 -13.82 12.71
C GLY A 192 -9.70 -12.90 12.07
N ASP A 193 -9.31 -13.16 10.82
CA ASP A 193 -8.20 -12.47 10.17
C ASP A 193 -8.61 -11.56 9.00
N GLU A 194 -7.63 -10.79 8.53
CA GLU A 194 -7.84 -9.63 7.68
C GLU A 194 -8.21 -10.04 6.25
N CYS A 195 -7.79 -11.24 5.86
CA CYS A 195 -8.08 -11.82 4.56
C CYS A 195 -9.58 -11.92 4.31
N THR A 196 -10.37 -12.28 5.33
CA THR A 196 -11.83 -12.40 5.19
C THR A 196 -12.46 -11.05 4.86
N GLY A 197 -12.02 -9.96 5.51
CA GLY A 197 -12.51 -8.62 5.22
C GLY A 197 -12.13 -8.14 3.81
N TYR A 198 -10.90 -8.42 3.38
CA TYR A 198 -10.46 -8.10 2.01
C TYR A 198 -11.23 -8.89 0.96
N LEU A 199 -11.44 -10.19 1.16
CA LEU A 199 -12.21 -11.03 0.23
C LEU A 199 -13.68 -10.61 0.18
N HIS A 200 -14.27 -10.20 1.31
CA HIS A 200 -15.63 -9.66 1.35
C HIS A 200 -15.74 -8.38 0.51
N PHE A 201 -14.75 -7.49 0.58
CA PHE A 201 -14.69 -6.32 -0.32
C PHE A 201 -14.61 -6.73 -1.78
N LEU A 202 -13.73 -7.67 -2.11
CA LEU A 202 -13.52 -8.09 -3.48
C LEU A 202 -14.78 -8.72 -4.09
N THR A 203 -15.57 -9.45 -3.30
CA THR A 203 -16.84 -10.00 -3.78
C THR A 203 -17.91 -8.92 -3.88
N GLN A 204 -18.12 -8.11 -2.84
CA GLN A 204 -19.21 -7.14 -2.80
C GLN A 204 -19.05 -6.00 -3.82
N GLN A 205 -17.82 -5.53 -4.04
CA GLN A 205 -17.54 -4.38 -4.90
C GLN A 205 -17.00 -4.78 -6.28
N TYR A 206 -17.14 -6.05 -6.69
CA TYR A 206 -16.49 -6.59 -7.89
C TYR A 206 -16.71 -5.74 -9.15
N ASP A 207 -17.91 -5.21 -9.36
CA ASP A 207 -18.24 -4.39 -10.52
C ASP A 207 -17.94 -2.90 -10.35
N HIS A 208 -17.62 -2.45 -9.14
CA HIS A 208 -17.57 -1.04 -8.76
C HIS A 208 -16.31 -0.64 -7.98
N TYR A 209 -15.18 -1.33 -8.15
CA TYR A 209 -13.92 -0.88 -7.55
C TYR A 209 -13.59 0.56 -7.97
N ALA A 210 -13.14 1.35 -6.99
CA ALA A 210 -12.44 2.59 -7.28
C ALA A 210 -11.18 2.32 -8.10
N ARG A 211 -10.64 3.36 -8.74
CA ARG A 211 -9.44 3.25 -9.60
C ARG A 211 -8.26 2.61 -8.87
N TRP A 212 -8.09 2.97 -7.60
CA TRP A 212 -7.13 2.34 -6.69
C TRP A 212 -7.84 1.83 -5.44
N THR A 213 -7.41 0.67 -4.97
CA THR A 213 -7.82 0.12 -3.66
C THR A 213 -6.59 -0.06 -2.79
N LEU A 214 -6.64 0.51 -1.59
CA LEU A 214 -5.64 0.39 -0.56
C LEU A 214 -6.15 -0.53 0.55
N PHE A 215 -5.60 -1.73 0.61
CA PHE A 215 -5.87 -2.69 1.69
C PHE A 215 -4.96 -2.36 2.87
N ILE A 216 -5.55 -2.09 4.03
CA ILE A 216 -4.82 -1.65 5.23
C ILE A 216 -5.13 -2.58 6.39
N HIS A 217 -4.07 -3.05 7.05
CA HIS A 217 -4.19 -3.78 8.30
C HIS A 217 -4.41 -2.79 9.48
N PRO A 218 -5.30 -3.09 10.44
CA PRO A 218 -5.67 -2.13 11.50
C PRO A 218 -4.52 -1.68 12.40
N ASP A 219 -3.49 -2.49 12.62
CA ASP A 219 -2.28 -2.17 13.41
C ASP A 219 -1.09 -1.71 12.52
N SER A 220 -1.34 -1.14 11.33
CA SER A 220 -0.30 -0.79 10.35
C SER A 220 0.98 -0.13 10.91
N PRO A 221 0.94 0.76 11.93
CA PRO A 221 2.16 1.29 12.56
C PRO A 221 3.12 0.25 13.13
N GLU A 222 2.65 -0.94 13.51
CA GLU A 222 3.51 -2.03 14.00
C GLU A 222 4.30 -2.69 12.87
N HIS A 223 3.81 -2.58 11.62
CA HIS A 223 4.39 -3.25 10.44
C HIS A 223 5.03 -2.28 9.44
N MET A 224 4.91 -0.98 9.67
CA MET A 224 5.46 0.07 8.82
C MET A 224 6.24 1.09 9.65
N PRO A 225 7.56 1.28 9.42
CA PRO A 225 8.33 2.27 10.18
C PRO A 225 7.89 3.71 9.88
N LYS A 226 7.21 3.95 8.76
CA LYS A 226 6.75 5.27 8.31
C LYS A 226 5.30 5.18 7.79
N VAL A 227 4.33 5.22 8.70
CA VAL A 227 2.89 5.14 8.37
C VAL A 227 2.43 6.25 7.42
N ASN A 228 3.07 7.42 7.44
CA ASN A 228 2.75 8.55 6.56
C ASN A 228 2.87 8.22 5.06
N ILE A 229 3.60 7.17 4.68
CA ILE A 229 3.67 6.70 3.29
C ILE A 229 2.28 6.32 2.78
N ILE A 230 1.40 5.80 3.64
CA ILE A 230 0.00 5.50 3.29
C ILE A 230 -0.71 6.76 2.80
N MET A 231 -0.59 7.86 3.54
CA MET A 231 -1.19 9.15 3.19
C MET A 231 -0.65 9.68 1.87
N ASP A 232 0.67 9.64 1.67
CA ASP A 232 1.30 10.13 0.44
C ASP A 232 0.87 9.31 -0.78
N VAL A 233 0.87 7.99 -0.66
CA VAL A 233 0.42 7.08 -1.73
C VAL A 233 -1.05 7.28 -2.05
N MET A 234 -1.91 7.39 -1.03
CA MET A 234 -3.33 7.68 -1.21
C MET A 234 -3.55 9.02 -1.92
N LYS A 235 -2.82 10.07 -1.53
CA LYS A 235 -2.86 11.38 -2.21
C LYS A 235 -2.44 11.25 -3.66
N TRP A 236 -1.32 10.58 -3.95
CA TRP A 236 -0.86 10.39 -5.32
C TRP A 236 -1.87 9.60 -6.16
N ALA A 237 -2.47 8.55 -5.59
CA ALA A 237 -3.54 7.80 -6.23
C ALA A 237 -4.75 8.69 -6.54
N ALA A 238 -5.27 9.41 -5.54
CA ALA A 238 -6.46 10.26 -5.68
C ALA A 238 -6.30 11.36 -6.73
N THR A 239 -5.07 11.86 -6.91
CA THR A 239 -4.76 12.89 -7.91
C THR A 239 -4.46 12.34 -9.32
N GLY A 240 -4.50 11.02 -9.52
CA GLY A 240 -4.10 10.37 -10.78
C GLY A 240 -2.59 10.43 -11.06
N LEU A 241 -1.80 10.87 -10.08
CA LEU A 241 -0.36 11.06 -10.22
C LEU A 241 0.36 9.71 -10.36
N LEU A 242 -0.13 8.65 -9.70
CA LEU A 242 0.47 7.32 -9.83
C LEU A 242 0.40 6.81 -11.27
N GLU A 243 -0.72 6.98 -11.96
CA GLU A 243 -0.87 6.62 -13.37
C GLU A 243 -0.02 7.50 -14.27
N ALA A 244 0.05 8.80 -13.98
CA ALA A 244 0.84 9.72 -14.77
C ALA A 244 2.33 9.37 -14.71
N LEU A 245 2.84 9.01 -13.53
CA LEU A 245 4.25 8.68 -13.29
C LEU A 245 4.60 7.23 -13.64
N HIS A 246 3.69 6.32 -13.31
CA HIS A 246 3.87 4.88 -13.47
C HIS A 246 2.65 4.26 -14.16
N PRO A 247 2.47 4.47 -15.47
CA PRO A 247 1.29 4.00 -16.20
C PRO A 247 1.15 2.47 -16.23
N ARG A 248 2.22 1.74 -15.85
CA ARG A 248 2.26 0.28 -15.72
C ARG A 248 2.20 -0.20 -14.28
N LEU A 249 2.16 0.69 -13.29
CA LEU A 249 1.97 0.30 -11.90
C LEU A 249 0.55 -0.25 -11.75
N ARG A 250 0.47 -1.49 -11.30
CA ARG A 250 -0.78 -2.22 -11.05
C ARG A 250 -0.94 -2.64 -9.60
N PHE A 251 0.18 -2.72 -8.89
CA PHE A 251 0.29 -3.27 -7.56
C PHE A 251 1.51 -2.66 -6.87
N ALA A 252 1.38 -2.30 -5.60
CA ALA A 252 2.48 -1.93 -4.74
C ALA A 252 2.28 -2.50 -3.33
N HIS A 253 3.34 -3.11 -2.80
CA HIS A 253 3.40 -3.56 -1.42
C HIS A 253 4.05 -2.47 -0.57
N LEU A 254 3.34 -1.97 0.44
CA LEU A 254 3.78 -0.81 1.23
C LEU A 254 4.44 -1.21 2.56
N SER A 255 4.20 -2.42 3.06
CA SER A 255 4.78 -2.90 4.33
C SER A 255 6.26 -3.25 4.20
N HIS A 256 6.94 -3.26 5.35
CA HIS A 256 8.23 -3.91 5.46
C HIS A 256 8.05 -5.24 6.19
N ASN A 257 8.63 -6.29 5.62
CA ASN A 257 8.53 -7.63 6.18
C ASN A 257 9.42 -7.73 7.43
N PHE A 258 8.89 -7.32 8.59
CA PHE A 258 9.45 -7.74 9.88
C PHE A 258 8.94 -9.14 10.19
N LEU A 259 9.41 -10.13 9.43
CA LEU A 259 9.19 -11.51 9.84
C LEU A 259 9.94 -11.76 11.14
N SER A 260 9.21 -11.98 12.23
CA SER A 260 9.76 -12.73 13.34
C SER A 260 10.21 -14.10 12.80
N PRO A 261 11.49 -14.48 12.94
CA PRO A 261 12.02 -15.78 12.48
C PRO A 261 11.28 -17.00 13.06
N PHE A 262 10.37 -16.78 14.02
CA PHE A 262 9.60 -17.79 14.71
C PHE A 262 8.64 -18.56 13.77
N TRP A 263 7.96 -17.88 12.85
CA TRP A 263 6.97 -18.54 11.96
C TRP A 263 7.62 -19.31 10.80
N ALA A 264 8.77 -18.85 10.31
CA ALA A 264 9.48 -19.47 9.19
C ALA A 264 10.11 -20.85 9.52
N ARG A 265 10.19 -21.21 10.80
CA ARG A 265 10.87 -22.43 11.29
C ARG A 265 9.96 -23.61 11.62
N ALA A 266 8.65 -23.44 11.63
CA ALA A 266 7.76 -24.55 11.92
C ALA A 266 7.40 -25.28 10.62
N ASP A 267 8.15 -26.35 10.32
CA ASP A 267 8.00 -27.19 9.12
C ASP A 267 6.54 -27.65 8.88
N ARG A 268 5.74 -27.79 9.93
CA ARG A 268 4.32 -28.18 9.84
C ARG A 268 3.46 -27.16 9.10
N TYR A 269 3.76 -25.86 9.18
CA TYR A 269 3.04 -24.86 8.39
C TYR A 269 3.41 -24.96 6.91
N ARG A 270 4.62 -25.43 6.59
CA ARG A 270 5.09 -25.42 5.21
C ARG A 270 4.24 -26.25 4.27
N THR A 271 3.92 -27.48 4.67
CA THR A 271 3.08 -28.38 3.86
C THR A 271 1.64 -27.87 3.79
N ALA A 272 1.06 -27.44 4.92
CA ALA A 272 -0.31 -26.92 4.97
C ALA A 272 -0.49 -25.65 4.10
N PHE A 273 0.48 -24.73 4.11
CA PHE A 273 0.46 -23.55 3.24
C PHE A 273 0.56 -23.91 1.76
N LYS A 274 1.41 -24.88 1.41
CA LYS A 274 1.59 -25.31 0.02
C LYS A 274 0.33 -25.98 -0.53
N GLU A 275 -0.30 -26.85 0.27
CA GLU A 275 -1.59 -27.47 -0.04
C GLU A 275 -2.69 -26.43 -0.17
N LEU A 276 -2.78 -25.49 0.78
CA LEU A 276 -3.76 -24.41 0.73
C LEU A 276 -3.55 -23.52 -0.50
N TYR A 277 -2.31 -23.16 -0.83
CA TYR A 277 -2.02 -22.33 -2.00
C TYR A 277 -2.37 -23.05 -3.30
N SER A 278 -2.05 -24.34 -3.39
CA SER A 278 -2.42 -25.20 -4.52
C SER A 278 -3.94 -25.26 -4.71
N ASP A 279 -4.69 -25.44 -3.63
CA ASP A 279 -6.16 -25.46 -3.60
C ASP A 279 -6.74 -24.10 -4.03
N VAL A 280 -6.33 -23.02 -3.36
CA VAL A 280 -6.77 -21.63 -3.59
C VAL A 280 -6.50 -21.16 -5.01
N MET A 281 -5.29 -21.39 -5.50
CA MET A 281 -4.87 -20.93 -6.82
C MET A 281 -5.27 -21.89 -7.94
N ASN A 282 -5.87 -23.05 -7.60
CA ASN A 282 -6.18 -24.15 -8.50
C ASN A 282 -4.97 -24.51 -9.40
N ILE A 283 -3.80 -24.64 -8.79
CA ILE A 283 -2.57 -25.07 -9.46
C ILE A 283 -2.13 -26.42 -8.92
N GLN A 284 -1.29 -27.13 -9.67
CA GLN A 284 -0.72 -28.38 -9.18
C GLN A 284 0.16 -28.13 -7.96
N LEU A 285 0.08 -29.00 -6.94
CA LEU A 285 0.85 -28.86 -5.69
C LEU A 285 2.36 -28.69 -5.93
N ARG A 286 2.91 -29.36 -6.96
CA ARG A 286 4.32 -29.21 -7.36
C ARG A 286 4.69 -27.84 -7.92
N MET A 287 3.71 -27.06 -8.36
CA MET A 287 3.87 -25.69 -8.87
C MET A 287 3.57 -24.65 -7.78
N ALA A 288 3.01 -25.05 -6.64
CA ALA A 288 2.86 -24.16 -5.52
C ALA A 288 4.27 -23.80 -4.99
N PRO A 289 4.56 -22.50 -4.80
CA PRO A 289 5.82 -22.06 -4.22
C PRO A 289 6.01 -22.64 -2.82
N GLU A 290 7.27 -22.79 -2.42
CA GLU A 290 7.60 -23.28 -1.09
C GLU A 290 7.11 -22.29 -0.04
N ALA A 291 6.77 -22.77 1.16
CA ALA A 291 6.24 -21.87 2.20
C ALA A 291 7.21 -20.77 2.65
N ALA A 292 8.52 -20.96 2.44
CA ALA A 292 9.50 -19.88 2.63
C ALA A 292 9.31 -18.75 1.59
N GLU A 293 8.90 -19.09 0.37
CA GLU A 293 8.57 -18.16 -0.73
C GLU A 293 7.17 -17.54 -0.56
N LEU A 294 6.26 -18.24 0.12
CA LEU A 294 4.90 -17.79 0.48
C LEU A 294 4.78 -17.13 1.85
N SER A 295 5.89 -16.93 2.56
CA SER A 295 5.90 -16.45 3.94
C SER A 295 5.43 -15.00 4.12
N THR A 296 4.76 -14.43 3.10
CA THR A 296 4.16 -13.10 3.11
C THR A 296 2.81 -13.12 3.84
N TYR A 297 2.92 -13.11 5.17
CA TYR A 297 2.28 -12.22 6.14
C TYR A 297 0.78 -11.87 6.02
N CYS A 298 0.06 -12.01 7.15
CA CYS A 298 -1.32 -11.55 7.33
C CYS A 298 -1.47 -10.02 7.49
N CYS A 299 -0.37 -9.27 7.70
CA CYS A 299 -0.42 -7.83 8.00
C CYS A 299 0.18 -6.93 6.92
N THR A 300 -0.18 -7.19 5.65
CA THR A 300 0.30 -6.38 4.52
C THR A 300 -0.60 -5.17 4.24
N GLN A 301 0.02 -4.07 3.84
CA GLN A 301 -0.63 -2.90 3.25
C GLN A 301 -0.38 -2.92 1.75
N LEU A 302 -1.44 -2.98 0.96
CA LEU A 302 -1.36 -3.21 -0.49
C LEU A 302 -2.11 -2.12 -1.22
N LEU A 303 -1.47 -1.49 -2.21
CA LEU A 303 -2.14 -0.63 -3.17
C LEU A 303 -2.32 -1.40 -4.48
N VAL A 304 -3.56 -1.52 -4.96
CA VAL A 304 -3.89 -2.31 -6.14
C VAL A 304 -4.79 -1.51 -7.08
N GLN A 305 -4.51 -1.57 -8.37
CA GLN A 305 -5.34 -0.95 -9.39
C GLN A 305 -6.55 -1.82 -9.72
N ASP A 306 -7.67 -1.20 -10.08
CA ASP A 306 -8.93 -1.87 -10.41
C ASP A 306 -8.79 -3.00 -11.46
N ASP A 307 -8.03 -2.77 -12.53
CA ASP A 307 -7.81 -3.77 -13.57
C ASP A 307 -7.00 -4.98 -13.08
N ALA A 308 -6.10 -4.77 -12.11
CA ALA A 308 -5.34 -5.83 -11.46
C ALA A 308 -6.22 -6.69 -10.53
N LEU A 309 -7.18 -6.07 -9.83
CA LEU A 309 -8.19 -6.80 -9.05
C LEU A 309 -9.07 -7.67 -9.95
N ARG A 310 -9.35 -7.24 -11.18
CA ARG A 310 -10.20 -7.96 -12.14
C ARG A 310 -9.46 -9.04 -12.95
N VAL A 311 -8.18 -9.29 -12.69
CA VAL A 311 -7.44 -10.42 -13.31
C VAL A 311 -8.09 -11.77 -12.97
N ARG A 312 -8.81 -11.84 -11.85
CA ARG A 312 -9.61 -13.01 -11.45
C ARG A 312 -11.11 -12.71 -11.56
N SER A 313 -11.89 -13.74 -11.88
CA SER A 313 -13.35 -13.63 -12.00
C SER A 313 -14.03 -13.41 -10.64
N PHE A 314 -15.26 -12.91 -10.64
CA PHE A 314 -16.10 -12.84 -9.44
C PHE A 314 -16.18 -14.21 -8.75
N ASP A 315 -16.51 -15.27 -9.51
CA ASP A 315 -16.61 -16.64 -8.98
C ASP A 315 -15.33 -17.11 -8.28
N TYR A 316 -14.16 -16.62 -8.71
CA TYR A 316 -12.90 -16.93 -8.03
C TYR A 316 -12.89 -16.33 -6.62
N TYR A 317 -13.16 -15.03 -6.48
CA TYR A 317 -13.19 -14.37 -5.18
C TYR A 317 -14.32 -14.90 -4.28
N GLU A 318 -15.50 -15.17 -4.86
CA GLU A 318 -16.63 -15.74 -4.12
C GLU A 318 -16.29 -17.12 -3.55
N ARG A 319 -15.68 -18.00 -4.36
CA ARG A 319 -15.20 -19.29 -3.87
C ARG A 319 -14.18 -19.12 -2.75
N LEU A 320 -13.22 -18.21 -2.89
CA LEU A 320 -12.23 -17.96 -1.84
C LEU A 320 -12.87 -17.44 -0.56
N TYR A 321 -13.78 -16.47 -0.64
CA TYR A 321 -14.50 -15.94 0.50
C TYR A 321 -15.32 -17.03 1.22
N ASN A 322 -16.05 -17.85 0.47
CA ASN A 322 -16.81 -18.97 1.03
C ASN A 322 -15.89 -20.03 1.65
N ARG A 323 -14.73 -20.27 1.03
CA ARG A 323 -13.73 -21.21 1.52
C ARG A 323 -13.08 -20.72 2.82
N THR A 324 -12.72 -19.45 2.92
CA THR A 324 -12.13 -18.87 4.14
C THR A 324 -13.11 -18.87 5.31
N ASN A 325 -14.42 -18.81 5.03
CA ASN A 325 -15.48 -18.92 6.03
C ASN A 325 -15.95 -20.38 6.28
N SER A 326 -15.26 -21.38 5.73
CA SER A 326 -15.64 -22.79 5.93
C SER A 326 -14.92 -23.42 7.12
N VAL A 327 -15.59 -24.32 7.85
CA VAL A 327 -14.97 -25.10 8.95
C VAL A 327 -13.80 -25.97 8.45
N GLU A 328 -13.78 -26.31 7.16
CA GLU A 328 -12.74 -27.13 6.55
C GLU A 328 -11.38 -26.45 6.53
N ILE A 329 -11.33 -25.15 6.22
CA ILE A 329 -10.05 -24.41 6.22
C ILE A 329 -9.50 -24.29 7.64
N TYR A 330 -10.37 -24.15 8.64
CA TYR A 330 -9.97 -24.16 10.05
C TYR A 330 -9.28 -25.46 10.39
N LYS A 331 -9.86 -26.60 10.02
CA LYS A 331 -9.25 -27.92 10.27
C LYS A 331 -7.86 -28.02 9.64
N VAL A 332 -7.65 -27.47 8.43
CA VAL A 332 -6.33 -27.50 7.79
C VAL A 332 -5.31 -26.66 8.58
N ILE A 333 -5.71 -25.47 9.05
CA ILE A 333 -4.85 -24.55 9.80
C ILE A 333 -4.62 -25.02 11.24
N THR A 334 -5.61 -25.68 11.87
CA THR A 334 -5.57 -26.10 13.28
C THR A 334 -5.16 -27.55 13.51
N ARG A 335 -5.15 -28.41 12.47
CA ARG A 335 -4.55 -29.76 12.51
C ARG A 335 -3.15 -29.81 13.15
N PRO A 336 -2.23 -28.84 12.91
CA PRO A 336 -0.93 -28.82 13.58
C PRO A 336 -0.99 -28.57 15.08
N PHE A 337 -2.09 -28.00 15.58
CA PHE A 337 -2.39 -27.66 16.98
C PHE A 337 -3.29 -28.67 17.67
N GLU A 338 -3.65 -29.79 17.02
CA GLU A 338 -3.92 -31.05 17.71
C GLU A 338 -2.61 -31.57 18.32
N VAL A 339 -1.97 -30.73 19.14
CA VAL A 339 -1.24 -31.21 20.31
C VAL A 339 -2.31 -31.91 21.11
N VAL A 340 -2.17 -33.23 21.16
CA VAL A 340 -2.78 -34.10 22.15
C VAL A 340 -2.70 -33.35 23.48
N ILE A 341 -3.79 -32.69 23.90
CA ILE A 341 -4.02 -32.46 25.31
C ILE A 341 -4.28 -33.87 25.81
N GLN A 342 -3.19 -34.57 26.10
CA GLN A 342 -3.23 -35.69 27.00
C GLN A 342 -3.65 -35.02 28.30
N VAL A 343 -4.95 -35.00 28.54
CA VAL A 343 -5.46 -34.85 29.89
C VAL A 343 -4.92 -36.10 30.56
N ASP A 344 -3.71 -36.01 31.09
CA ASP A 344 -3.24 -36.96 32.08
C ASP A 344 -4.30 -36.91 33.16
N GLY A 345 -5.15 -37.94 33.16
CA GLY A 345 -6.08 -38.18 34.22
C GLY A 345 -5.27 -38.57 35.45
N GLU A 346 -4.94 -37.57 36.27
CA GLU A 346 -4.94 -37.61 37.74
C GLU A 346 -5.46 -36.29 38.29
#